data_AF-A0A5C4TD09-F1
#
_entry.id   AF-A0A5C4TD09-F1
#
_cell.length_a   1.000
_cell.length_b   1.000
_cell.length_c   1.000
_cell.angle_alpha   90.00
_cell.angle_beta   90.00
_cell.angle_gamma   90.00
#
_symmetry.space_group_name_H-M   'P 1'
#
loop_
_entity.id
_entity.type
_entity.pdbx_description
1 polymer ?
#
loop_
_entity_poly.entity_id
_entity_poly.type
_entity_poly.pdbx_seq_one_letter_code
_entity_poly.pdbx_strand_id
1 'polypeptide(L)'
;MKNWTLSQTGYELFADMGEKGRFAGVKRARVSKVFHTPKQKMLLLFDYGDEWRFVVQYIKEIDVPAGGKLPIVLSSKGQAPSQYGYDEEEYDEEE
;
A
#
# COMPACT_ATOMS: atom_id res chain seq x y z
N MET A 1 -0.13 5.63 18.15
CA MET A 1 1.11 5.41 17.37
C MET A 1 1.65 6.79 16.97
N LYS A 2 2.62 7.38 17.69
CA LYS A 2 2.93 8.83 17.62
C LYS A 2 4.13 9.25 16.75
N ASN A 3 4.87 8.33 16.13
CA ASN A 3 6.20 8.63 15.53
C ASN A 3 6.41 8.13 14.09
N TRP A 4 5.35 7.89 13.31
CA TRP A 4 5.48 7.25 11.99
C TRP A 4 6.17 8.12 10.92
N THR A 5 6.09 9.45 11.05
CA THR A 5 6.85 10.41 10.21
C THR A 5 8.36 10.40 10.47
N LEU A 6 8.80 9.77 11.57
CA LEU A 6 10.22 9.68 11.95
C LEU A 6 10.91 8.42 11.43
N SER A 7 10.26 7.65 10.55
CA SER A 7 10.87 6.46 9.95
C SER A 7 12.22 6.82 9.31
N GLN A 8 13.24 6.00 9.57
CA GLN A 8 14.57 6.16 8.95
C GLN A 8 14.70 5.39 7.63
N THR A 9 13.71 4.55 7.33
CA THR A 9 13.64 3.77 6.10
C THR A 9 12.29 4.03 5.43
N GLY A 10 12.27 4.15 4.12
CA GLY A 10 11.06 4.43 3.37
C GLY A 10 11.30 4.30 1.87
N TYR A 11 10.20 4.41 1.12
CA TYR A 11 10.19 4.47 -0.33
C TYR A 11 9.11 5.46 -0.77
N GLU A 12 9.35 6.18 -1.87
CA GLU A 12 8.45 7.23 -2.33
C GLU A 12 8.35 7.27 -3.87
N LEU A 13 7.15 7.54 -4.38
CA LEU A 13 6.89 7.59 -5.83
C LEU A 13 7.66 8.74 -6.51
N PHE A 14 7.72 9.89 -5.86
CA PHE A 14 8.36 11.09 -6.39
C PHE A 14 9.86 10.89 -6.70
N ALA A 15 10.55 10.01 -5.95
CA ALA A 15 11.93 9.64 -6.24
C ALA A 15 12.07 8.88 -7.57
N ASP A 16 11.07 8.09 -7.98
CA ASP A 16 11.05 7.47 -9.32
C ASP A 16 10.69 8.48 -10.43
N MET A 17 10.07 9.60 -10.08
CA MET A 17 9.74 10.71 -11.00
C MET A 17 10.89 11.71 -11.15
N GLY A 18 12.02 11.50 -10.47
CA GLY A 18 13.19 12.37 -10.53
C GLY A 18 13.16 13.54 -9.56
N GLU A 19 12.17 13.59 -8.67
CA GLU A 19 12.14 14.60 -7.61
C GLU A 19 13.11 14.26 -6.48
N LYS A 20 13.65 15.29 -5.84
CA LYS A 20 14.48 15.12 -4.65
C LYS A 20 13.58 14.89 -3.45
N GLY A 21 13.61 13.69 -2.90
CA GLY A 21 13.00 13.39 -1.61
C GLY A 21 13.97 12.72 -0.65
N ARG A 22 13.43 12.16 0.43
CA ARG A 22 14.22 11.57 1.53
C ARG A 22 14.54 10.09 1.28
N PHE A 23 13.76 9.43 0.44
CA PHE A 23 13.73 7.99 0.33
C PHE A 23 13.97 7.52 -1.11
N ALA A 24 14.20 6.21 -1.27
CA ALA A 24 14.40 5.63 -2.59
C ALA A 24 13.06 5.45 -3.33
N GLY A 25 13.11 5.29 -4.65
CA GLY A 25 11.95 4.97 -5.47
C GLY A 25 11.31 3.60 -5.16
N VAL A 26 10.01 3.48 -5.41
CA VAL A 26 9.21 2.25 -5.23
C VAL A 26 9.33 1.27 -6.40
N LYS A 27 9.57 1.75 -7.64
CA LYS A 27 9.51 0.93 -8.87
C LYS A 27 10.48 -0.26 -8.87
N ARG A 28 11.63 -0.11 -8.20
CA ARG A 28 12.65 -1.16 -8.06
C ARG A 28 12.70 -1.77 -6.65
N ALA A 29 11.84 -1.33 -5.74
CA ALA A 29 11.75 -1.85 -4.39
C ALA A 29 11.12 -3.25 -4.42
N ARG A 30 11.94 -4.29 -4.28
CA ARG A 30 11.44 -5.67 -4.21
C ARG A 30 10.84 -5.93 -2.84
N VAL A 31 9.60 -6.43 -2.80
CA VAL A 31 8.90 -6.82 -1.56
C VAL A 31 9.77 -7.71 -0.67
N SER A 32 10.47 -8.70 -1.24
CA SER A 32 11.36 -9.60 -0.48
C SER A 32 12.63 -8.94 0.08
N LYS A 33 13.01 -7.76 -0.40
CA LYS A 33 14.11 -6.96 0.17
C LYS A 33 13.62 -5.96 1.21
N VAL A 34 12.36 -5.54 1.11
CA VAL A 34 11.72 -4.62 2.07
C VAL A 34 11.27 -5.39 3.31
N PHE A 35 10.60 -6.51 3.09
CA PHE A 35 10.07 -7.41 4.10
C PHE A 35 10.84 -8.72 4.07
N HIS A 36 11.89 -8.78 4.88
CA HIS A 36 12.81 -9.92 4.97
C HIS A 36 12.84 -10.55 6.36
N THR A 37 12.27 -9.88 7.37
CA THR A 37 12.18 -10.37 8.74
C THR A 37 10.74 -10.31 9.22
N PRO A 38 10.16 -11.41 9.74
CA PRO A 38 8.81 -11.40 10.29
C PRO A 38 8.61 -10.29 11.32
N LYS A 39 7.40 -9.75 11.37
CA LYS A 39 6.98 -8.60 12.20
C LYS A 39 7.51 -7.23 11.75
N GLN A 40 8.29 -7.14 10.67
CA GLN A 40 8.56 -5.84 10.04
C GLN A 40 7.25 -5.14 9.65
N LYS A 41 7.18 -3.85 9.93
CA LYS A 41 6.02 -2.99 9.65
C LYS A 41 6.44 -1.82 8.79
N MET A 42 5.57 -1.43 7.87
CA MET A 42 5.69 -0.23 7.07
C MET A 42 4.37 0.52 7.10
N LEU A 43 4.44 1.84 7.14
CA LEU A 43 3.28 2.67 6.84
C LEU A 43 3.20 2.83 5.32
N LEU A 44 2.07 2.43 4.75
CA LEU A 44 1.68 2.80 3.41
C LEU A 44 0.72 3.99 3.53
N LEU A 45 1.17 5.15 3.05
CA LEU A 45 0.33 6.33 2.89
C LEU A 45 -0.22 6.32 1.45
N PHE A 46 -1.53 6.31 1.31
CA PHE A 46 -2.24 6.37 0.05
C PHE A 46 -3.16 7.59 0.04
N ASP A 47 -3.36 8.18 -1.14
CA ASP A 47 -4.09 9.43 -1.32
C ASP A 47 -3.52 10.55 -0.43
N TYR A 48 -2.63 11.36 -0.99
CA TYR A 48 -2.00 12.45 -0.24
C TYR A 48 -2.96 13.59 0.12
N GLY A 49 -4.19 13.61 -0.40
CA GLY A 49 -5.24 14.55 0.01
C GLY A 49 -5.94 14.10 1.30
N ASP A 50 -6.50 12.89 1.28
CA ASP A 50 -7.24 12.33 2.42
C ASP A 50 -6.36 11.61 3.46
N GLU A 51 -5.09 11.38 3.13
CA GLU A 51 -4.08 10.74 3.97
C GLU A 51 -4.49 9.37 4.52
N TRP A 52 -4.88 8.45 3.65
CA TRP A 52 -5.21 7.08 4.05
C TRP A 52 -3.96 6.35 4.53
N ARG A 53 -3.95 5.98 5.81
CA ARG A 53 -2.79 5.39 6.51
C ARG A 53 -3.01 3.90 6.77
N PHE A 54 -2.26 3.06 6.08
CA PHE A 54 -2.30 1.61 6.24
C PHE A 54 -1.04 1.09 6.91
N VAL A 55 -1.18 0.29 7.96
CA VAL A 55 -0.06 -0.44 8.54
C VAL A 55 0.07 -1.79 7.82
N VAL A 56 1.09 -1.92 7.00
CA VAL A 56 1.45 -3.17 6.33
C VAL A 56 2.45 -3.92 7.20
N GLN A 57 2.19 -5.19 7.50
CA GLN A 57 3.06 -6.01 8.32
C GLN A 57 3.40 -7.31 7.61
N TYR A 58 4.69 -7.65 7.62
CA TYR A 58 5.13 -8.98 7.22
C TYR A 58 4.81 -9.99 8.32
N ILE A 59 3.88 -10.91 8.04
CA ILE A 59 3.44 -11.94 8.99
C ILE A 59 4.26 -13.22 8.83
N LYS A 60 4.21 -13.83 7.65
CA LYS A 60 4.89 -15.07 7.31
C LYS A 60 4.92 -15.28 5.80
N GLU A 61 5.84 -16.12 5.35
CA GLU A 61 5.80 -16.74 4.03
C GLU A 61 4.91 -17.99 4.07
N ILE A 62 4.21 -18.25 2.96
CA ILE A 62 3.44 -19.47 2.74
C ILE A 62 3.76 -20.00 1.34
N ASP A 63 3.72 -21.31 1.18
CA ASP A 63 3.78 -21.91 -0.14
C ASP A 63 2.48 -21.61 -0.89
N VAL A 64 2.63 -21.21 -2.15
CA VAL A 64 1.49 -21.03 -3.05
C VAL A 64 1.16 -22.40 -3.63
N PRO A 65 -0.07 -22.91 -3.49
CA PRO A 65 -0.47 -24.18 -4.09
C PRO A 65 -0.17 -24.21 -5.59
N ALA A 66 0.19 -25.37 -6.13
CA ALA A 66 0.46 -25.52 -7.56
C ALA A 66 -0.73 -25.01 -8.41
N GLY A 67 -0.46 -24.10 -9.34
CA GLY A 67 -1.50 -23.44 -10.15
C GLY A 67 -2.22 -22.26 -9.47
N GLY A 68 -1.86 -21.92 -8.22
CA GLY A 68 -2.40 -20.76 -7.52
C GLY A 68 -1.99 -19.45 -8.18
N LYS A 69 -2.97 -18.62 -8.55
CA LYS A 69 -2.74 -17.30 -9.14
C LYS A 69 -2.65 -16.24 -8.05
N LEU A 70 -1.55 -15.49 -8.01
CA LEU A 70 -1.34 -14.37 -7.09
C LEU A 70 -1.78 -13.02 -7.71
N PRO A 71 -2.11 -12.00 -6.88
CA PRO A 71 -2.22 -12.03 -5.42
C PRO A 71 -3.52 -12.74 -4.93
N ILE A 72 -3.50 -13.26 -3.70
CA ILE A 72 -4.65 -13.95 -3.07
C ILE A 72 -4.97 -13.29 -1.73
N VAL A 73 -6.24 -12.94 -1.51
CA VAL A 73 -6.74 -12.49 -0.21
C VAL A 73 -7.14 -13.71 0.61
N LEU A 74 -6.37 -14.02 1.66
CA LEU A 74 -6.64 -15.19 2.52
C LEU A 74 -7.72 -14.92 3.57
N SER A 75 -7.86 -13.68 4.01
CA SER A 75 -8.84 -13.24 4.99
C SER A 75 -9.02 -11.73 4.91
N SER A 76 -10.24 -11.26 5.16
CA SER A 76 -10.57 -9.85 5.33
C SER A 76 -11.46 -9.71 6.56
N LYS A 77 -11.36 -8.57 7.25
CA LYS A 77 -12.18 -8.27 8.42
C LYS A 77 -12.68 -6.83 8.36
N GLY A 78 -13.98 -6.68 8.58
CA GLY A 78 -14.66 -5.40 8.44
C GLY A 78 -14.92 -5.04 6.98
N GLN A 79 -15.54 -3.88 6.77
CA GLN A 79 -15.77 -3.31 5.46
C GLN A 79 -14.78 -2.17 5.26
N ALA A 80 -14.10 -2.17 4.11
CA ALA A 80 -13.28 -1.02 3.73
C ALA A 80 -14.21 0.20 3.55
N PRO A 81 -13.83 1.41 4.01
CA PRO A 81 -14.66 2.58 3.80
C PRO A 81 -14.73 2.90 2.30
N SER A 82 -15.83 3.52 1.88
CA SER A 82 -16.00 3.96 0.49
C SER A 82 -14.90 4.95 0.11
N GLN A 83 -14.30 4.75 -1.05
CA GLN A 83 -13.27 5.63 -1.60
C GLN A 83 -13.98 6.61 -2.55
N TYR A 84 -14.18 7.85 -2.09
CA TYR A 84 -14.87 8.97 -2.76
C TYR A 84 -16.39 9.02 -2.76
N GLY A 85 -17.11 8.21 -1.96
CA GLY A 85 -18.54 8.45 -1.70
C GLY A 85 -19.37 8.77 -2.95
N TYR A 86 -19.13 8.08 -4.06
CA TYR A 86 -20.01 8.19 -5.21
C TYR A 86 -21.28 7.44 -4.82
N ASP A 87 -22.29 8.18 -4.38
CA ASP A 87 -23.63 7.86 -4.84
C ASP A 87 -23.50 7.68 -6.37
N GLU A 88 -24.07 6.60 -6.89
CA GLU A 88 -24.22 6.40 -8.33
C GLU A 88 -25.04 7.58 -8.87
N GLU A 89 -24.43 8.75 -9.08
CA GLU A 89 -25.00 9.74 -9.99
C GLU A 89 -24.87 9.09 -11.36
N GLU A 90 -25.98 8.44 -11.73
CA GLU A 90 -26.34 8.01 -13.07
C GLU A 90 -25.85 9.10 -14.02
N TYR A 91 -24.81 8.79 -14.79
CA TYR A 91 -24.36 9.69 -15.84
C TYR A 91 -25.51 9.70 -16.86
N ASP A 92 -26.40 10.69 -16.78
CA ASP A 92 -27.28 11.02 -17.88
C ASP A 92 -26.34 11.39 -19.05
N GLU A 93 -26.17 10.44 -19.98
CA GLU A 93 -25.66 10.72 -21.31
C GLU A 93 -26.66 11.68 -21.97
N GLU A 94 -26.53 12.98 -21.71
CA GLU A 94 -27.12 13.98 -22.61
C GLU A 94 -26.27 14.04 -23.89
N GLU A 95 -26.94 13.77 -25.00
CA GLU A 95 -26.47 13.54 -26.38
C GLU A 95 -25.35 14.43 -26.94
#